data_AF-A0A849B262-F1
#
_entry.id   AF-A0A849B262-F1
#
_cell.length_a   1.000
_cell.length_b   1.000
_cell.length_c   1.000
_cell.angle_alpha   90.00
_cell.angle_beta   90.00
_cell.angle_gamma   90.00
#
_symmetry.space_group_name_H-M   'P 1'
#
loop_
_entity.id
_entity.type
_entity.pdbx_description
1 polymer ?
#
loop_
_entity_poly.entity_id
_entity_poly.type
_entity_poly.pdbx_seq_one_letter_code
_entity_poly.pdbx_strand_id
1 'polypeptide(L)'
;MTQQNTLPSFPRELAQEMWNSNVGFEAILHVPTLSVLKPSDEFKEFCESCHDGILQPLTEQCPAFSYVLNMMQEDENGEYDDEHASNLSLYCSDFEFLVKTQTAIPTRFNFTDEGEFQSCSIGGWYQNNWFFAKDMKHAAQQAIACAQEIFDKKMLDAKEKLKDGDASK
;
A
#
# COMPACT_ATOMS: atom_id res chain seq x y z
N MET A 1 -9.49 41.87 6.74
CA MET A 1 -8.67 40.88 7.45
C MET A 1 -8.83 39.57 6.72
N THR A 2 -7.87 39.21 5.88
CA THR A 2 -7.87 37.95 5.14
C THR A 2 -7.45 36.86 6.12
N GLN A 3 -8.38 35.97 6.49
CA GLN A 3 -8.00 34.77 7.23
C GLN A 3 -7.08 33.96 6.32
N GLN A 4 -5.81 33.83 6.69
CA GLN A 4 -4.92 32.84 6.09
C GLN A 4 -5.48 31.49 6.50
N ASN A 5 -6.14 30.82 5.54
CA ASN A 5 -6.56 29.44 5.66
C ASN A 5 -5.28 28.59 5.64
N THR A 6 -4.60 28.46 6.78
CA THR A 6 -3.45 27.56 6.89
C THR A 6 -4.00 26.15 6.84
N LEU A 7 -3.92 25.52 5.67
CA LEU A 7 -4.15 24.09 5.54
C LEU A 7 -3.30 23.38 6.61
N PRO A 8 -3.89 22.49 7.41
CA PRO A 8 -3.13 21.77 8.42
C PRO A 8 -2.01 20.97 7.74
N SER A 9 -0.78 21.24 8.14
CA SER A 9 0.38 20.52 7.61
C SER A 9 0.30 19.04 7.97
N PHE A 10 0.84 18.18 7.10
CA PHE A 10 0.99 16.76 7.40
C PHE A 10 1.80 16.57 8.71
N PRO A 11 1.39 15.66 9.61
CA PRO A 11 2.06 15.49 10.90
C PRO A 11 3.53 15.06 10.73
N ARG A 12 4.45 15.81 11.34
CA ARG A 12 5.88 15.55 11.24
C ARG A 12 6.29 14.20 11.83
N GLU A 13 5.66 13.81 12.94
CA GLU A 13 5.90 12.51 13.58
C GLU A 13 5.56 11.37 12.63
N LEU A 14 4.41 11.44 11.95
CA LEU A 14 3.97 10.44 11.01
C LEU A 14 4.89 10.36 9.77
N ALA A 15 5.37 11.51 9.28
CA ALA A 15 6.36 11.53 8.21
C ALA A 15 7.69 10.87 8.63
N GLN A 16 8.12 11.09 9.88
CA GLN A 16 9.32 10.46 10.43
C GLN A 16 9.13 8.95 10.61
N GLU A 17 7.95 8.50 11.02
CA GLU A 17 7.63 7.08 11.12
C GLU A 17 7.63 6.39 9.76
N MET A 18 7.00 7.00 8.74
CA MET A 18 7.07 6.49 7.36
C MET A 18 8.52 6.34 6.88
N TRP A 19 9.36 7.34 7.15
CA TRP A 19 10.79 7.27 6.84
C TRP A 19 11.49 6.12 7.56
N ASN A 20 11.27 5.98 8.87
CA ASN A 20 11.88 4.93 9.68
C ASN A 20 11.43 3.52 9.24
N SER A 21 10.19 3.39 8.80
CA SER A 21 9.60 2.17 8.24
C SER A 21 9.95 1.93 6.76
N ASN A 22 10.72 2.83 6.14
CA ASN A 22 11.14 2.77 4.73
C ASN A 22 9.97 2.59 3.76
N VAL A 23 8.92 3.36 4.01
CA VAL A 23 7.71 3.40 3.17
C VAL A 23 7.49 4.80 2.62
N GLY A 24 7.11 4.87 1.34
CA GLY A 24 6.81 6.12 0.63
C GLY A 24 5.48 6.04 -0.10
N PHE A 25 4.88 7.21 -0.37
CA PHE A 25 3.76 7.32 -1.30
C PHE A 25 4.29 7.44 -2.73
N GLU A 26 3.79 6.59 -3.62
CA GLU A 26 4.11 6.60 -5.04
C GLU A 26 3.01 7.30 -5.85
N ALA A 27 1.75 7.02 -5.53
CA ALA A 27 0.60 7.60 -6.21
C ALA A 27 -0.52 7.90 -5.23
N ILE A 28 -1.25 8.99 -5.48
CA ILE A 28 -2.42 9.41 -4.70
C ILE A 28 -3.51 9.77 -5.70
N LEU A 29 -4.56 8.96 -5.74
CA LEU A 29 -5.72 9.15 -6.60
C LEU A 29 -6.89 9.64 -5.75
N HIS A 30 -7.52 10.74 -6.15
CA HIS A 30 -8.69 11.26 -5.47
C HIS A 30 -9.95 10.55 -5.98
N VAL A 31 -10.50 9.65 -5.14
CA VAL A 31 -11.56 8.71 -5.51
C VAL A 31 -12.82 9.41 -6.04
N PRO A 32 -13.37 10.45 -5.36
CA PRO A 32 -14.60 11.09 -5.82
C PRO A 32 -14.50 11.79 -7.19
N THR A 33 -13.28 12.07 -7.67
CA THR A 33 -13.08 12.75 -8.97
C THR A 33 -12.50 11.83 -10.04
N LEU A 34 -12.38 10.52 -9.78
CA LEU A 34 -11.89 9.59 -10.79
C LEU A 34 -12.79 9.55 -12.03
N SER A 35 -14.10 9.72 -11.84
CA SER A 35 -15.12 9.67 -12.90
C SER A 35 -15.14 10.88 -13.85
N VAL A 36 -14.51 12.00 -13.47
CA VAL A 36 -14.57 13.25 -14.24
C VAL A 36 -13.28 13.57 -14.99
N LEU A 37 -12.25 12.75 -14.79
CA LEU A 37 -10.95 12.88 -15.45
C LEU A 37 -10.70 11.63 -16.30
N LYS A 38 -9.90 11.80 -17.35
CA LYS A 38 -9.39 10.64 -18.07
C LYS A 38 -8.58 9.77 -17.11
N PRO A 39 -8.71 8.44 -17.17
CA PRO A 39 -7.90 7.50 -16.40
C PRO A 39 -6.41 7.83 -16.49
N SER A 40 -5.78 8.10 -15.33
CA SER A 40 -4.34 8.31 -15.24
C SER A 40 -3.59 6.99 -15.40
N ASP A 41 -2.30 7.04 -15.70
CA ASP A 41 -1.49 5.81 -15.84
C ASP A 41 -1.40 5.04 -14.51
N GLU A 42 -1.44 5.73 -13.36
CA GLU A 42 -1.50 5.10 -12.05
C GLU A 42 -2.84 4.39 -11.80
N PHE A 43 -3.95 4.92 -12.33
CA PHE A 43 -5.23 4.23 -12.26
C PHE A 43 -5.25 2.97 -13.13
N LYS A 44 -4.59 3.01 -14.31
CA LYS A 44 -4.42 1.82 -15.15
C LYS A 44 -3.62 0.75 -14.44
N GLU A 45 -2.50 1.13 -13.80
CA GLU A 45 -1.69 0.20 -13.00
C GLU A 45 -2.47 -0.39 -11.81
N PHE A 46 -3.37 0.39 -11.19
CA PHE A 46 -4.27 -0.13 -10.17
C PHE A 46 -5.19 -1.21 -10.74
N CYS A 47 -5.81 -0.97 -11.90
CA CYS A 47 -6.67 -1.95 -12.56
C CYS A 47 -5.89 -3.20 -13.01
N GLU A 48 -4.63 -3.07 -13.45
CA GLU A 48 -3.75 -4.22 -13.69
C GLU A 48 -3.55 -5.05 -12.41
N SER A 49 -3.31 -4.38 -11.29
CA SER A 49 -3.14 -5.02 -9.98
C SER A 49 -4.40 -5.79 -9.53
N CYS A 50 -5.60 -5.35 -9.94
CA CYS A 50 -6.86 -6.05 -9.69
C CYS A 50 -6.90 -7.43 -10.36
N HIS A 51 -6.36 -7.56 -11.58
CA HIS A 51 -6.35 -8.81 -12.33
C HIS A 51 -5.40 -9.84 -11.72
N ASP A 52 -4.27 -9.40 -11.17
CA ASP A 52 -3.27 -10.27 -10.57
C ASP A 52 -3.70 -10.89 -9.22
N GLY A 53 -4.88 -10.51 -8.70
CA GLY A 53 -5.42 -11.04 -7.44
C GLY A 53 -4.69 -10.53 -6.19
N ILE A 54 -3.84 -9.50 -6.34
CA ILE A 54 -2.97 -8.97 -5.28
C ILE A 54 -3.75 -8.05 -4.30
N LEU A 55 -4.99 -7.71 -4.63
CA LEU A 55 -5.79 -6.70 -3.92
C LEU A 55 -6.83 -7.25 -2.94
N GLN A 56 -6.73 -8.52 -2.54
CA GLN A 56 -7.66 -9.13 -1.59
C GLN A 56 -7.85 -8.32 -0.29
N PRO A 57 -6.81 -7.67 0.28
CA PRO A 57 -6.99 -6.80 1.46
C PRO A 57 -7.83 -5.52 1.21
N LEU A 58 -8.02 -5.09 -0.04
CA LEU A 58 -8.83 -3.90 -0.35
C LEU A 58 -10.33 -4.17 -0.23
N THR A 59 -10.79 -5.40 -0.49
CA THR A 59 -12.20 -5.76 -0.29
C THR A 59 -12.56 -5.84 1.20
N GLU A 60 -11.58 -6.09 2.07
CA GLU A 60 -11.76 -5.98 3.52
C GLU A 60 -11.91 -4.52 3.97
N GLN A 61 -11.15 -3.59 3.38
CA GLN A 61 -11.29 -2.15 3.64
C GLN A 61 -12.60 -1.58 3.10
N CYS A 62 -12.98 -1.98 1.88
CA CYS A 62 -14.20 -1.55 1.21
C CYS A 62 -14.95 -2.78 0.68
N PRO A 63 -15.91 -3.34 1.44
CA PRO A 63 -16.69 -4.49 0.97
C PRO A 63 -17.40 -4.24 -0.38
N ALA A 64 -17.82 -3.00 -0.62
CA ALA A 64 -18.43 -2.58 -1.89
C ALA A 64 -17.45 -2.63 -3.08
N PHE A 65 -16.14 -2.53 -2.83
CA PHE A 65 -15.12 -2.71 -3.86
C PHE A 65 -15.15 -4.11 -4.48
N SER A 66 -15.65 -5.14 -3.77
CA SER A 66 -15.76 -6.49 -4.34
C SER A 66 -16.57 -6.52 -5.63
N TYR A 67 -17.62 -5.68 -5.73
CA TYR A 67 -18.41 -5.56 -6.95
C TYR A 67 -17.59 -4.94 -8.09
N VAL A 68 -16.85 -3.87 -7.79
CA VAL A 68 -15.98 -3.19 -8.76
C VAL A 68 -14.83 -4.08 -9.22
N LEU A 69 -14.22 -4.81 -8.29
CA LEU A 69 -13.15 -5.76 -8.56
C LEU A 69 -13.60 -6.85 -9.53
N ASN A 70 -14.79 -7.42 -9.32
CA ASN A 70 -15.34 -8.44 -10.23
C ASN A 70 -15.57 -7.87 -11.63
N MET A 71 -16.13 -6.66 -11.75
CA MET A 71 -16.30 -6.01 -13.06
C MET A 71 -14.96 -5.79 -13.77
N MET A 72 -13.96 -5.29 -13.03
CA MET A 72 -12.61 -5.09 -13.57
C MET A 72 -11.99 -6.40 -14.06
N GLN A 73 -12.15 -7.50 -13.31
CA GLN A 73 -11.58 -8.81 -13.67
C GLN A 73 -12.31 -9.51 -14.83
N GLU A 74 -13.57 -9.16 -15.07
CA GLU A 74 -14.36 -9.70 -16.19
C GLU A 74 -14.09 -8.96 -17.51
N ASP A 75 -13.45 -7.78 -17.49
CA ASP A 75 -13.08 -7.06 -18.70
C ASP A 75 -11.79 -7.61 -19.33
N GLU A 76 -11.95 -8.53 -20.27
CA GLU A 76 -10.85 -9.16 -21.01
C GLU A 76 -10.12 -8.20 -21.98
N ASN A 77 -10.67 -7.02 -22.27
CA ASN A 77 -10.09 -6.11 -23.27
C ASN A 77 -8.95 -5.25 -22.69
N GLY A 78 -8.83 -5.15 -21.36
CA GLY A 78 -7.81 -4.32 -20.71
C GLY A 78 -7.92 -2.83 -21.05
N GLU A 79 -9.04 -2.40 -21.63
CA GLU A 79 -9.34 -0.99 -21.81
C GLU A 79 -9.84 -0.48 -20.47
N TYR A 80 -8.95 0.14 -19.69
CA TYR A 80 -9.29 0.81 -18.44
C TYR A 80 -10.16 2.02 -18.74
N ASP A 81 -11.44 1.74 -18.95
CA ASP A 81 -12.42 2.68 -19.43
C ASP A 81 -12.93 3.62 -18.32
N ASP A 82 -13.60 4.68 -18.76
CA ASP A 82 -14.22 5.66 -17.87
C ASP A 82 -15.29 5.01 -16.97
N GLU A 83 -15.79 3.81 -17.32
CA GLU A 83 -16.78 3.05 -16.55
C GLU A 83 -16.16 2.47 -15.28
N HIS A 84 -14.96 1.88 -15.33
CA HIS A 84 -14.24 1.42 -14.14
C HIS A 84 -13.97 2.55 -13.15
N ALA A 85 -13.53 3.72 -13.64
CA ALA A 85 -13.28 4.89 -12.82
C ALA A 85 -14.59 5.43 -12.20
N SER A 86 -15.69 5.39 -12.96
CA SER A 86 -17.02 5.79 -12.50
C SER A 86 -17.55 4.85 -11.41
N ASN A 87 -17.41 3.54 -11.61
CA ASN A 87 -17.82 2.54 -10.64
C ASN A 87 -17.01 2.64 -9.35
N LEU A 88 -15.69 2.82 -9.44
CA LEU A 88 -14.87 3.02 -8.24
C LEU A 88 -15.31 4.29 -7.48
N SER A 89 -15.49 5.40 -8.20
CA SER A 89 -15.95 6.67 -7.62
C SER A 89 -17.32 6.54 -6.95
N LEU A 90 -18.23 5.72 -7.49
CA LEU A 90 -19.58 5.52 -6.95
C LEU A 90 -19.57 4.62 -5.72
N TYR A 91 -18.99 3.43 -5.85
CA TYR A 91 -19.08 2.37 -4.84
C TYR A 91 -18.06 2.50 -3.71
N CYS A 92 -16.97 3.24 -3.91
CA CYS A 92 -15.92 3.47 -2.91
C CYS A 92 -15.89 4.92 -2.39
N SER A 93 -16.99 5.66 -2.54
CA SER A 93 -17.12 7.08 -2.19
C SER A 93 -16.95 7.42 -0.70
N ASP A 94 -16.97 6.41 0.19
CA ASP A 94 -16.64 6.59 1.62
C ASP A 94 -15.15 6.90 1.87
N PHE A 95 -14.32 6.76 0.84
CA PHE A 95 -12.90 7.07 0.88
C PHE A 95 -12.59 8.26 -0.03
N GLU A 96 -11.67 9.11 0.44
CA GLU A 96 -11.20 10.28 -0.29
C GLU A 96 -10.11 9.89 -1.29
N PHE A 97 -9.27 8.92 -0.91
CA PHE A 97 -8.07 8.57 -1.65
C PHE A 97 -7.93 7.06 -1.89
N LEU A 98 -7.38 6.73 -3.05
CA LEU A 98 -6.75 5.45 -3.35
C LEU A 98 -5.25 5.72 -3.47
N VAL A 99 -4.45 5.11 -2.61
CA VAL A 99 -3.04 5.45 -2.43
C VAL A 99 -2.18 4.24 -2.74
N LYS A 100 -1.19 4.43 -3.62
CA LYS A 100 -0.12 3.48 -3.86
C LYS A 100 1.06 3.82 -2.97
N THR A 101 1.56 2.84 -2.25
CA THR A 101 2.79 2.95 -1.46
C THR A 101 3.86 2.03 -2.00
N GLN A 102 5.10 2.40 -1.79
CA GLN A 102 6.25 1.53 -1.99
C GLN A 102 6.94 1.29 -0.64
N THR A 103 7.11 0.02 -0.28
CA THR A 103 7.76 -0.39 0.97
C THR A 103 9.03 -1.18 0.66
N ALA A 104 10.15 -0.79 1.26
CA ALA A 104 11.40 -1.55 1.11
C ALA A 104 11.28 -2.92 1.81
N ILE A 105 11.65 -3.99 1.11
CA ILE A 105 11.65 -5.34 1.68
C ILE A 105 12.98 -5.55 2.42
N PRO A 106 12.97 -5.78 3.75
CA PRO A 106 14.19 -6.01 4.50
C PRO A 106 14.81 -7.36 4.13
N THR A 107 16.14 -7.38 4.04
CA THR A 107 16.92 -8.57 3.67
C THR A 107 18.17 -8.69 4.54
N ARG A 108 18.87 -9.84 4.48
CA ARG A 108 20.16 -10.05 5.17
C ARG A 108 20.10 -9.66 6.65
N PHE A 109 19.18 -10.30 7.36
CA PHE A 109 19.04 -10.11 8.80
C PHE A 109 20.25 -10.68 9.53
N ASN A 110 20.77 -9.92 10.49
CA ASN A 110 21.79 -10.34 11.43
C ASN A 110 21.17 -10.43 12.83
N PHE A 111 21.55 -11.48 13.53
CA PHE A 111 21.08 -11.77 14.88
C PHE A 111 22.26 -11.91 15.84
N THR A 112 22.03 -11.69 17.13
CA THR A 112 22.97 -12.06 18.20
C THR A 112 23.07 -13.59 18.31
N ASP A 113 24.03 -14.08 19.08
CA ASP A 113 24.16 -15.51 19.40
C ASP A 113 22.94 -16.04 20.19
N GLU A 114 22.25 -15.16 20.93
CA GLU A 114 20.98 -15.45 21.61
C GLU A 114 19.75 -15.38 20.68
N GLY A 115 19.94 -15.06 19.40
CA GLY A 115 18.88 -14.97 18.39
C GLY A 115 18.09 -13.66 18.39
N GLU A 116 18.59 -12.62 19.07
CA GLU A 116 17.99 -11.29 19.07
C GLU A 116 18.32 -10.52 17.79
N PHE A 117 17.40 -9.70 17.28
CA PHE A 117 17.63 -8.92 16.07
C PHE A 117 18.69 -7.84 16.31
N GLN A 118 19.68 -7.74 15.42
CA GLN A 118 20.68 -6.66 15.45
C GLN A 118 20.52 -5.67 14.30
N SER A 119 20.40 -6.18 13.07
CA SER A 119 20.33 -5.34 11.87
C SER A 119 19.76 -6.10 10.69
N CYS A 120 19.35 -5.36 9.66
CA CYS A 120 19.07 -5.90 8.33
C CYS A 120 19.54 -4.90 7.27
N SER A 121 19.67 -5.39 6.04
CA SER A 121 19.83 -4.54 4.86
C SER A 121 18.46 -4.05 4.40
N ILE A 122 18.37 -2.75 4.15
CA ILE A 122 17.20 -2.09 3.59
C ILE A 122 17.54 -1.54 2.20
N GLY A 123 16.63 -1.67 1.25
CA GLY A 123 16.77 -1.18 -0.12
C GLY A 123 17.12 -2.27 -1.14
N GLY A 124 16.89 -1.95 -2.41
CA GLY A 124 17.15 -2.83 -3.57
C GLY A 124 15.92 -3.60 -4.06
N TRP A 125 15.01 -4.00 -3.16
CA TRP A 125 13.73 -4.61 -3.51
C TRP A 125 12.60 -3.92 -2.77
N TYR A 126 11.49 -3.71 -3.48
CA TYR A 126 10.34 -3.00 -2.94
C TYR A 126 9.05 -3.76 -3.25
N GLN A 127 8.11 -3.67 -2.33
CA GLN A 127 6.74 -4.14 -2.51
C GLN A 127 5.84 -2.92 -2.70
N ASN A 128 5.06 -2.93 -3.77
CA ASN A 128 4.00 -1.95 -3.99
C ASN A 128 2.71 -2.45 -3.32
N ASN A 129 2.00 -1.56 -2.65
CA ASN A 129 0.70 -1.86 -2.05
C ASN A 129 -0.29 -0.73 -2.37
N TRP A 130 -1.57 -1.08 -2.50
CA TRP A 130 -2.66 -0.14 -2.67
C TRP A 130 -3.55 -0.10 -1.43
N PHE A 131 -4.01 1.09 -1.04
CA PHE A 131 -4.89 1.31 0.12
C PHE A 131 -6.00 2.29 -0.21
N PHE A 132 -7.20 2.07 0.31
CA PHE A 132 -8.21 3.11 0.41
C PHE A 132 -7.97 3.95 1.66
N ALA A 133 -8.17 5.27 1.57
CA ALA A 133 -7.95 6.15 2.70
C ALA A 133 -8.96 7.30 2.77
N LYS A 134 -9.42 7.60 3.99
CA LYS A 134 -10.31 8.73 4.27
C LYS A 134 -9.58 10.07 4.28
N ASP A 135 -8.30 10.02 4.63
CA ASP A 135 -7.38 11.16 4.55
C ASP A 135 -5.93 10.65 4.46
N MET A 136 -4.98 11.56 4.24
CA MET A 136 -3.56 11.19 4.10
C MET A 136 -2.92 10.67 5.39
N LYS A 137 -3.47 10.99 6.58
CA LYS A 137 -2.97 10.44 7.85
C LYS A 137 -3.36 8.97 7.96
N HIS A 138 -4.60 8.64 7.62
CA HIS A 138 -5.10 7.27 7.54
C HIS A 138 -4.29 6.45 6.53
N ALA A 139 -3.97 7.02 5.36
CA ALA A 139 -3.09 6.36 4.37
C ALA A 139 -1.71 6.03 4.96
N ALA A 140 -1.08 6.99 5.63
CA ALA A 140 0.25 6.80 6.21
C ALA A 140 0.26 5.76 7.33
N GLN A 141 -0.75 5.76 8.21
CA GLN A 141 -0.88 4.77 9.27
C GLN A 141 -1.01 3.34 8.71
N GLN A 142 -1.82 3.16 7.67
CA GLN A 142 -1.94 1.86 6.99
C GLN A 142 -0.61 1.44 6.34
N ALA A 143 0.07 2.38 5.68
CA ALA A 143 1.36 2.12 5.05
C ALA A 143 2.44 1.68 6.06
N ILE A 144 2.49 2.32 7.22
CA ILE A 144 3.40 1.96 8.33
C ILE A 144 3.05 0.57 8.88
N ALA A 145 1.78 0.28 9.11
CA ALA A 145 1.34 -1.02 9.60
C ALA A 145 1.72 -2.15 8.63
N CYS A 146 1.47 -1.95 7.32
CA CYS A 146 1.87 -2.90 6.29
C CYS A 146 3.40 -3.10 6.24
N ALA A 147 4.17 -2.03 6.39
CA ALA A 147 5.63 -2.13 6.44
C ALA A 147 6.12 -2.95 7.64
N GLN A 148 5.47 -2.80 8.80
CA GLN A 148 5.76 -3.60 9.99
C GLN A 148 5.44 -5.08 9.76
N GLU A 149 4.30 -5.41 9.15
CA GLU A 149 3.94 -6.80 8.83
C GLU A 149 4.95 -7.45 7.86
N ILE A 150 5.39 -6.71 6.85
CA ILE A 150 6.43 -7.17 5.92
C ILE A 150 7.73 -7.45 6.68
N PHE A 151 8.13 -6.53 7.57
CA PHE A 151 9.33 -6.71 8.39
C PHE A 151 9.23 -7.96 9.27
N ASP A 152 8.13 -8.10 10.01
CA ASP A 152 7.93 -9.21 10.95
C ASP A 152 7.92 -10.56 10.23
N LYS A 153 7.26 -10.63 9.07
CA LYS A 153 7.27 -11.84 8.23
C LYS A 153 8.68 -12.19 7.77
N LYS A 154 9.45 -11.21 7.26
CA LYS A 154 10.82 -11.46 6.79
C LYS A 154 11.79 -11.80 7.92
N MET A 155 11.59 -11.21 9.09
CA MET A 155 12.36 -11.54 10.29
C MET A 155 12.06 -12.99 10.73
N LEU A 156 10.79 -13.41 10.72
CA LEU A 156 10.41 -14.78 11.04
C LEU A 156 11.03 -15.78 10.05
N ASP A 157 10.87 -15.54 8.75
CA ASP A 157 11.47 -16.36 7.68
C ASP A 157 13.00 -16.50 7.88
N ALA A 158 13.68 -15.43 8.29
CA ALA A 158 15.12 -15.43 8.53
C ALA A 158 15.49 -16.22 9.78
N LYS A 159 14.71 -16.13 10.86
CA LYS A 159 14.91 -16.91 12.10
C LYS A 159 14.70 -18.41 11.87
N GLU A 160 13.72 -18.80 11.06
CA GLU A 160 13.49 -20.20 10.72
C GLU A 160 14.66 -20.79 9.94
N LYS A 161 15.16 -20.07 8.93
CA LYS A 161 16.35 -20.48 8.16
C LYS A 161 17.61 -20.62 9.01
N LEU A 162 17.77 -19.79 10.04
CA LEU A 162 18.90 -19.90 10.97
C LEU A 162 18.85 -21.22 11.76
N LYS A 163 17.66 -21.62 12.23
CA LYS A 163 17.46 -22.90 12.94
C LYS A 163 17.71 -24.10 12.05
N ASP A 164 17.25 -24.07 10.80
CA ASP A 164 17.46 -25.17 9.84
C ASP A 164 18.94 -25.30 9.40
N GLY A 165 19.65 -24.16 9.34
CA GLY A 165 21.09 -24.12 9.05
C GLY A 165 21.96 -24.71 10.16
N ASP A 166 21.53 -24.60 11.42
CA ASP A 166 22.20 -25.23 12.56
C ASP A 166 21.81 -26.71 12.77
N ALA A 167 20.60 -27.13 12.34
CA ALA A 167 20.17 -28.53 12.39
C ALA A 167 20.85 -29.45 11.35
N SER A 168 21.63 -28.88 10.43
CA SER A 168 22.33 -29.58 9.34
C SER A 168 23.83 -29.78 9.58
N LYS A 169 24.32 -29.53 10.80
CA LYS A 169 25.72 -29.79 11.24
C LYS A 169 25.78 -30.90 12.29
#